data_AF-K2EWQ9-F1
#
_entry.id   AF-K2EWQ9-F1
#
_cell.length_a   1.000
_cell.length_b   1.000
_cell.length_c   1.000
_cell.angle_alpha   90.00
_cell.angle_beta   90.00
_cell.angle_gamma   90.00
#
_symmetry.space_group_name_H-M   'P 1'
#
loop_
_entity.id
_entity.type
_entity.pdbx_description
1 polymer ?
#
loop_
_entity_poly.entity_id
_entity_poly.type
_entity_poly.pdbx_seq_one_letter_code
_entity_poly.pdbx_strand_id
1 'polypeptide(L)'
;MHTKEDLKEKLEKTNPNLDIDTLDSYLKNWKIDPVYEDEKGVEYFDDFAIAKLNQGIILKEQENSDKEILQVINKEMREPSRPMAVSSIKQANIQENIEKSELKNVTVDLTSQTLVLLAESIAQKISNDIADKIKDGGIIQPVMDIGKLKRDNEILAKQVEKLIEENKKISSRVNLLLQEKAKFKKAFGSFYIKQE
;
A
#
# COMPACT_ATOMS: atom_id res chain seq x y z
N MET A 1 -8.99 12.71 9.09
CA MET A 1 -10.14 12.10 9.76
C MET A 1 -11.37 12.49 8.98
N HIS A 2 -12.27 11.55 8.76
CA HIS A 2 -13.39 11.65 7.84
C HIS A 2 -14.67 11.39 8.62
N THR A 3 -15.67 12.24 8.42
CA THR A 3 -17.03 12.01 8.91
C THR A 3 -17.73 10.95 8.07
N LYS A 4 -18.90 10.48 8.50
CA LYS A 4 -19.72 9.54 7.69
C LYS A 4 -20.08 10.11 6.32
N GLU A 5 -20.31 11.41 6.23
CA GLU A 5 -20.60 12.11 4.98
C GLU A 5 -19.38 12.09 4.06
N ASP A 6 -18.19 12.35 4.60
CA ASP A 6 -16.92 12.29 3.86
C ASP A 6 -16.60 10.87 3.39
N LEU A 7 -16.92 9.85 4.21
CA LEU A 7 -16.80 8.44 3.81
C LEU A 7 -17.70 8.15 2.62
N LYS A 8 -18.95 8.61 2.65
CA LYS A 8 -19.90 8.43 1.55
C LYS A 8 -19.40 9.09 0.28
N GLU A 9 -18.97 10.35 0.33
CA GLU A 9 -18.48 11.09 -0.86
C GLU A 9 -17.27 10.39 -1.50
N LYS A 10 -16.35 9.88 -0.67
CA LYS A 10 -15.18 9.15 -1.16
C LYS A 10 -15.54 7.79 -1.75
N LEU A 11 -16.51 7.10 -1.16
CA LEU A 11 -16.95 5.78 -1.64
C LEU A 11 -17.86 5.89 -2.86
N GLU A 12 -18.64 6.95 -3.02
CA GLU A 12 -19.46 7.21 -4.21
C GLU A 12 -18.63 7.30 -5.50
N LYS A 13 -17.37 7.79 -5.40
CA LYS A 13 -16.43 7.80 -6.53
C LYS A 13 -16.06 6.41 -7.04
N THR A 14 -16.12 5.41 -6.17
CA THR A 14 -15.78 4.01 -6.49
C THR A 14 -17.04 3.15 -6.65
N ASN A 15 -18.12 3.48 -5.95
CA ASN A 15 -19.36 2.72 -5.85
C ASN A 15 -20.57 3.68 -5.93
N PRO A 16 -21.09 3.96 -7.13
CA PRO A 16 -22.07 5.04 -7.36
C PRO A 16 -23.48 4.82 -6.76
N ASN A 17 -23.77 3.64 -6.19
CA ASN A 17 -25.07 3.30 -5.61
C ASN A 17 -25.04 3.14 -4.07
N LEU A 18 -24.02 3.67 -3.39
CA LEU A 18 -23.90 3.54 -1.95
C LEU A 18 -24.77 4.56 -1.22
N ASP A 19 -25.78 4.07 -0.52
CA ASP A 19 -26.65 4.88 0.34
C ASP A 19 -26.10 4.98 1.78
N ILE A 20 -26.51 6.01 2.53
CA ILE A 20 -26.06 6.24 3.91
C ILE A 20 -26.49 5.08 4.83
N ASP A 21 -27.71 4.56 4.64
CA ASP A 21 -28.23 3.45 5.45
C ASP A 21 -27.48 2.13 5.18
N THR A 22 -27.02 1.92 3.94
CA THR A 22 -26.17 0.78 3.60
C THR A 22 -24.77 0.93 4.16
N LEU A 23 -24.21 2.15 4.12
CA LEU A 23 -22.93 2.46 4.74
C LEU A 23 -22.94 2.22 6.26
N ASP A 24 -23.99 2.66 6.96
CA ASP A 24 -24.15 2.40 8.39
C ASP A 24 -24.30 0.90 8.70
N SER A 25 -24.99 0.16 7.83
CA SER A 25 -25.09 -1.30 7.93
C SER A 25 -23.73 -1.97 7.74
N TYR A 26 -22.91 -1.48 6.82
CA TYR A 26 -21.55 -2.00 6.60
C TYR A 26 -20.62 -1.69 7.77
N LEU A 27 -20.65 -0.46 8.29
CA LEU A 27 -19.87 -0.08 9.48
C LEU A 27 -20.18 -1.01 10.66
N LYS A 28 -21.45 -1.32 10.90
CA LYS A 28 -21.89 -2.25 11.95
C LYS A 28 -21.54 -3.71 11.65
N ASN A 29 -21.87 -4.21 10.46
CA ASN A 29 -21.69 -5.62 10.10
C ASN A 29 -20.20 -6.00 10.03
N TRP A 30 -19.36 -5.07 9.59
CA TRP A 30 -17.93 -5.27 9.41
C TRP A 30 -17.08 -4.82 10.60
N LYS A 31 -17.73 -4.31 11.67
CA LYS A 31 -17.08 -3.82 12.90
C LYS A 31 -15.99 -2.80 12.61
N ILE A 32 -16.35 -1.75 11.88
CA ILE A 32 -15.47 -0.63 11.56
C ILE A 32 -15.81 0.48 12.54
N ASP A 33 -15.04 0.53 13.62
CA ASP A 33 -15.26 1.48 14.70
C ASP A 33 -14.64 2.86 14.36
N PRO A 34 -15.26 3.96 14.81
CA PRO A 34 -14.67 5.28 14.70
C PRO A 34 -13.40 5.38 15.54
N VAL A 35 -12.44 6.17 15.06
CA VAL A 35 -11.17 6.43 15.75
C VAL A 35 -11.35 7.51 16.82
N TYR A 36 -12.34 8.37 16.66
CA TYR A 36 -12.63 9.46 17.57
C TYR A 36 -14.11 9.83 17.51
N GLU A 37 -14.68 10.24 18.63
CA GLU A 37 -16.02 10.83 18.74
C GLU A 37 -15.86 12.18 19.45
N ASP A 38 -16.42 13.24 18.86
CA ASP A 38 -16.34 14.57 19.46
C ASP A 38 -17.37 14.76 20.59
N GLU A 39 -17.29 15.91 21.29
CA GLU A 39 -18.21 16.26 22.39
C GLU A 39 -19.68 16.41 21.95
N LYS A 40 -19.94 16.42 20.64
CA LYS A 40 -21.26 16.52 20.02
C LYS A 40 -21.77 15.17 19.52
N GLY A 41 -21.02 14.09 19.70
CA GLY A 41 -21.35 12.75 19.24
C GLY A 41 -21.10 12.52 17.74
N VAL A 42 -20.25 13.34 17.11
CA VAL A 42 -19.86 13.15 15.71
C VAL A 42 -18.72 12.13 15.64
N GLU A 43 -18.96 11.05 14.92
CA GLU A 43 -18.01 9.96 14.71
C GLU A 43 -17.02 10.28 13.58
N TYR A 44 -15.74 10.09 13.86
CA TYR A 44 -14.63 10.33 12.94
C TYR A 44 -13.85 9.04 12.65
N PHE A 45 -13.64 8.79 11.36
CA PHE A 45 -12.95 7.62 10.84
C PHE A 45 -11.60 8.01 10.23
N ASP A 46 -10.66 7.07 10.17
CA ASP A 46 -9.38 7.26 9.50
C ASP A 46 -9.42 6.76 8.04
N ASP A 47 -8.29 6.92 7.33
CA ASP A 47 -8.18 6.40 5.96
C ASP A 47 -8.24 4.85 5.91
N PHE A 48 -7.97 4.19 7.04
CA PHE A 48 -8.03 2.74 7.18
C PHE A 48 -9.48 2.24 7.11
N ALA A 49 -10.43 2.95 7.73
CA ALA A 49 -11.86 2.67 7.58
C ALA A 49 -12.32 2.74 6.13
N ILE A 50 -11.83 3.73 5.34
CA ILE A 50 -12.13 3.85 3.91
C ILE A 50 -11.62 2.62 3.14
N ALA A 51 -10.38 2.20 3.42
CA ALA A 51 -9.79 1.03 2.77
C ALA A 51 -10.58 -0.25 3.09
N LYS A 52 -10.96 -0.46 4.36
CA LYS A 52 -11.79 -1.60 4.79
C LYS A 52 -13.15 -1.60 4.13
N LEU A 53 -13.80 -0.44 4.03
CA LEU A 53 -15.11 -0.31 3.39
C LEU A 53 -15.02 -0.63 1.89
N ASN A 54 -14.03 -0.09 1.18
CA ASN A 54 -13.83 -0.40 -0.25
C ASN A 54 -13.60 -1.90 -0.48
N GLN A 55 -12.70 -2.51 0.29
CA GLN A 55 -12.42 -3.93 0.18
C GLN A 55 -13.66 -4.77 0.51
N GLY A 56 -14.40 -4.40 1.55
CA GLY A 56 -15.64 -5.08 1.93
C GLY A 56 -16.73 -4.97 0.86
N ILE A 57 -16.88 -3.82 0.22
CA ILE A 57 -17.87 -3.61 -0.84
C ILE A 57 -17.54 -4.49 -2.05
N ILE A 58 -16.29 -4.54 -2.49
CA ILE A 58 -15.84 -5.41 -3.59
C ILE A 58 -16.12 -6.88 -3.28
N LEU A 59 -15.83 -7.31 -2.05
CA LEU A 59 -16.08 -8.69 -1.64
C LEU A 59 -17.59 -8.99 -1.56
N LYS A 60 -18.42 -8.00 -1.21
CA LYS A 60 -19.87 -8.12 -1.18
C LYS A 60 -20.48 -8.24 -2.58
N GLU A 61 -19.93 -7.52 -3.55
CA GLU A 61 -20.27 -7.69 -4.98
C GLU A 61 -19.91 -9.08 -5.51
N GLN A 62 -18.89 -9.71 -4.94
CA GLN A 62 -18.48 -11.09 -5.24
C GLN A 62 -19.32 -12.15 -4.49
N GLU A 63 -20.46 -11.78 -3.90
CA GLU A 63 -21.37 -12.64 -3.12
C GLU A 63 -20.72 -13.30 -1.88
N ASN A 64 -19.63 -12.75 -1.35
CA ASN A 64 -19.04 -13.26 -0.10
C ASN A 64 -19.92 -12.91 1.10
N SER A 65 -19.92 -13.79 2.11
CA SER A 65 -20.69 -13.56 3.33
C SER A 65 -20.07 -12.44 4.16
N ASP A 66 -20.88 -11.63 4.85
CA ASP A 66 -20.42 -10.59 5.78
C ASP A 66 -19.43 -11.13 6.83
N LYS A 67 -19.54 -12.43 7.21
CA LYS A 67 -18.59 -13.09 8.12
C LYS A 67 -17.21 -13.32 7.51
N GLU A 68 -17.15 -13.65 6.23
CA GLU A 68 -15.90 -13.85 5.49
C GLU A 68 -15.25 -12.50 5.22
N ILE A 69 -16.04 -11.51 4.79
CA ILE A 69 -15.61 -10.12 4.61
C ILE A 69 -14.95 -9.61 5.91
N LEU A 70 -15.60 -9.80 7.05
CA LEU A 70 -15.07 -9.39 8.36
C LEU A 70 -13.73 -10.07 8.71
N GLN A 71 -13.50 -11.31 8.28
CA GLN A 71 -12.21 -11.97 8.46
C GLN A 71 -11.14 -11.38 7.55
N VAL A 72 -11.47 -11.12 6.29
CA VAL A 72 -10.53 -10.59 5.29
C VAL A 72 -10.07 -9.18 5.66
N ILE A 73 -11.01 -8.27 5.90
CA ILE A 73 -10.71 -6.86 6.24
C ILE A 73 -9.92 -6.70 7.55
N ASN A 74 -10.07 -7.63 8.50
CA ASN A 74 -9.37 -7.57 9.79
C ASN A 74 -8.05 -8.37 9.79
N LYS A 75 -7.85 -9.29 8.85
CA LYS A 75 -6.65 -10.14 8.75
C LYS A 75 -5.63 -9.62 7.75
N GLU A 76 -6.04 -8.95 6.67
CA GLU A 76 -5.17 -8.56 5.55
C GLU A 76 -4.25 -7.35 5.78
N MET A 77 -4.38 -6.61 6.89
CA MET A 77 -3.55 -5.42 7.13
C MET A 77 -2.40 -5.62 8.13
N ARG A 78 -2.01 -6.87 8.42
CA ARG A 78 -0.75 -7.20 9.12
C ARG A 78 0.43 -7.56 8.21
N GLU A 79 0.24 -7.76 6.92
CA GLU A 79 1.32 -8.17 6.01
C GLU A 79 1.28 -7.36 4.72
N PRO A 80 2.37 -6.69 4.31
CA PRO A 80 2.44 -6.05 3.01
C PRO A 80 2.59 -7.13 1.93
N SER A 81 1.72 -7.04 0.91
CA SER A 81 1.88 -7.63 -0.42
C SER A 81 2.04 -9.16 -0.53
N ARG A 82 0.94 -9.83 -0.90
CA ARG A 82 0.99 -10.84 -1.95
C ARG A 82 -0.03 -10.49 -3.03
N PRO A 83 0.34 -10.54 -4.32
CA PRO A 83 -0.68 -10.56 -5.36
C PRO A 83 -1.56 -11.77 -5.10
N MET A 84 -2.88 -11.57 -4.98
CA MET A 84 -3.83 -12.67 -4.99
C MET A 84 -3.58 -13.47 -6.26
N ALA A 85 -3.03 -14.66 -6.11
CA ALA A 85 -3.13 -15.67 -7.14
C ALA A 85 -4.63 -15.87 -7.36
N VAL A 86 -5.09 -15.56 -8.56
CA VAL A 86 -6.44 -15.85 -9.05
C VAL A 86 -6.67 -17.32 -8.78
N SER A 87 -7.41 -17.61 -7.71
CA SER A 87 -7.79 -18.95 -7.33
C SER A 87 -8.53 -19.55 -8.52
N SER A 88 -7.99 -20.66 -9.00
CA SER A 88 -8.48 -21.50 -10.07
C SER A 88 -10.01 -21.47 -10.16
N ILE A 89 -10.47 -21.20 -11.38
CA ILE A 89 -11.83 -21.43 -11.85
C ILE A 89 -12.36 -22.70 -11.17
N LYS A 90 -13.40 -22.53 -10.34
CA LYS A 90 -14.21 -23.63 -9.83
C LYS A 90 -14.62 -24.46 -11.05
N GLN A 91 -14.03 -25.64 -11.19
CA GLN A 91 -14.55 -26.69 -12.07
C GLN A 91 -15.94 -27.01 -11.54
N ALA A 92 -16.95 -26.46 -12.21
CA ALA A 92 -18.31 -26.92 -12.07
C ALA A 92 -18.32 -28.40 -12.49
N ASN A 93 -18.56 -29.25 -11.50
CA ASN A 93 -18.83 -30.66 -11.67
C ASN A 93 -20.12 -30.82 -12.46
N ILE A 94 -20.02 -30.91 -13.79
CA ILE A 94 -21.12 -31.40 -14.63
C ILE A 94 -20.85 -32.88 -14.83
N GLN A 95 -21.51 -33.68 -14.01
CA GLN A 95 -21.72 -35.10 -14.28
C GLN A 95 -22.64 -35.21 -15.50
N GLU A 96 -22.07 -35.51 -16.67
CA GLU A 96 -22.82 -36.19 -17.73
C GLU A 96 -22.03 -37.42 -18.20
N ASN A 97 -22.63 -38.56 -17.87
CA ASN A 97 -22.37 -39.88 -18.38
C ASN A 97 -22.58 -39.92 -19.90
N ILE A 98 -21.53 -40.14 -20.70
CA ILE A 98 -21.66 -40.63 -22.08
C ILE A 98 -20.51 -41.60 -22.38
N GLU A 99 -20.82 -42.90 -22.40
CA GLU A 99 -20.06 -43.91 -23.14
C GLU A 99 -20.11 -43.65 -24.66
N LYS A 100 -19.03 -44.06 -25.35
CA LYS A 100 -18.86 -44.28 -26.81
C LYS A 100 -18.47 -43.05 -27.67
N SER A 101 -17.23 -43.08 -28.17
CA SER A 101 -16.89 -43.33 -29.59
C SER A 101 -15.48 -42.80 -29.92
N GLU A 102 -14.55 -43.70 -30.18
CA GLU A 102 -13.13 -43.45 -30.53
C GLU A 102 -12.90 -42.82 -31.92
N LEU A 103 -13.80 -42.00 -32.45
CA LEU A 103 -13.67 -41.45 -33.81
C LEU A 103 -13.84 -39.92 -33.91
N LYS A 104 -13.71 -39.17 -32.81
CA LYS A 104 -13.84 -37.70 -32.79
C LYS A 104 -12.59 -36.93 -32.34
N ASN A 105 -11.45 -37.59 -32.21
CA ASN A 105 -10.29 -36.99 -31.53
C ASN A 105 -9.53 -36.02 -32.45
N VAL A 106 -9.54 -36.24 -33.77
CA VAL A 106 -8.76 -35.42 -34.73
C VAL A 106 -9.42 -34.05 -35.01
N THR A 107 -10.76 -33.97 -35.04
CA THR A 107 -11.47 -32.71 -35.32
C THR A 107 -11.57 -31.81 -34.09
N VAL A 108 -11.66 -32.40 -32.90
CA VAL A 108 -11.72 -31.65 -31.64
C VAL A 108 -10.36 -31.06 -31.30
N ASP A 109 -9.25 -31.74 -31.61
CA ASP A 109 -7.89 -31.23 -31.42
C ASP A 109 -7.56 -30.06 -32.35
N LEU A 110 -8.03 -30.07 -33.60
CA LEU A 110 -7.85 -28.93 -34.50
C LEU A 110 -8.64 -27.70 -34.00
N THR A 111 -9.83 -27.94 -33.43
CA THR A 111 -10.70 -26.90 -32.88
C THR A 111 -10.14 -26.34 -31.57
N SER A 112 -9.61 -27.19 -30.70
CA SER A 112 -8.97 -26.77 -29.45
C SER A 112 -7.67 -26.01 -29.71
N GLN A 113 -6.83 -26.46 -30.66
CA GLN A 113 -5.65 -25.71 -31.10
C GLN A 113 -6.03 -24.35 -31.69
N THR A 114 -7.09 -24.28 -32.50
CA THR A 114 -7.59 -23.01 -33.05
C THR A 114 -8.10 -22.07 -31.94
N LEU A 115 -8.79 -22.61 -30.92
CA LEU A 115 -9.25 -21.83 -29.77
C LEU A 115 -8.09 -21.34 -28.89
N VAL A 116 -7.03 -22.13 -28.71
CA VAL A 116 -5.83 -21.73 -27.97
C VAL A 116 -5.11 -20.61 -28.71
N LEU A 117 -4.94 -20.72 -30.02
CA LEU A 117 -4.35 -19.65 -30.84
C LEU A 117 -5.19 -18.37 -30.82
N LEU A 118 -6.52 -18.50 -30.84
CA LEU A 118 -7.42 -17.36 -30.70
C LEU A 118 -7.31 -16.73 -29.31
N ALA A 119 -7.25 -17.53 -28.25
CA ALA A 119 -7.06 -17.06 -26.88
C ALA A 119 -5.70 -16.36 -26.70
N GLU A 120 -4.64 -16.89 -27.31
CA GLU A 120 -3.31 -16.27 -27.32
C GLU A 120 -3.34 -14.93 -28.07
N SER A 121 -3.99 -14.87 -29.24
CA SER A 121 -4.17 -13.64 -30.00
C SER A 121 -4.97 -12.58 -29.23
N ILE A 122 -6.04 -12.97 -28.55
CA ILE A 122 -6.84 -12.08 -27.70
C ILE A 122 -6.01 -11.60 -26.50
N ALA A 123 -5.28 -12.49 -25.83
CA ALA A 123 -4.41 -12.14 -24.71
C ALA A 123 -3.31 -11.17 -25.14
N GLN A 124 -2.70 -11.40 -26.31
CA GLN A 124 -1.69 -10.51 -26.89
C GLN A 124 -2.29 -9.15 -27.26
N LYS A 125 -3.51 -9.12 -27.81
CA LYS A 125 -4.24 -7.88 -28.10
C LYS A 125 -4.56 -7.10 -26.84
N ILE A 126 -5.07 -7.75 -25.79
CA ILE A 126 -5.35 -7.11 -24.50
C ILE A 126 -4.06 -6.58 -23.86
N SER A 127 -2.97 -7.36 -23.92
CA SER A 127 -1.66 -6.95 -23.41
C SER A 127 -1.13 -5.71 -24.11
N ASN A 128 -1.24 -5.66 -25.44
CA ASN A 128 -0.86 -4.49 -26.23
C ASN A 128 -1.77 -3.29 -25.95
N ASP A 129 -3.09 -3.48 -25.90
CA ASP A 129 -4.06 -2.42 -25.59
C ASP A 129 -3.83 -1.83 -24.18
N ILE A 130 -3.42 -2.66 -23.20
CA ILE A 130 -3.02 -2.22 -21.85
C ILE A 130 -1.70 -1.46 -21.91
N ALA A 131 -0.69 -1.97 -22.62
CA ALA A 131 0.60 -1.30 -22.76
C ALA A 131 0.47 0.08 -23.42
N ASP A 132 -0.38 0.19 -24.44
CA ASP A 132 -0.66 1.45 -25.12
C ASP A 132 -1.47 2.40 -24.23
N LYS A 133 -2.47 1.92 -23.48
CA LYS A 133 -3.18 2.72 -22.47
C LYS A 133 -2.27 3.17 -21.31
N ILE A 134 -1.27 2.38 -20.92
CA ILE A 134 -0.28 2.75 -19.91
C ILE A 134 0.64 3.87 -20.43
N LYS A 135 1.04 3.81 -21.70
CA LYS A 135 1.87 4.81 -22.37
C LYS A 135 1.10 6.11 -22.64
N ASP A 136 -0.12 6.03 -23.17
CA ASP A 136 -0.93 7.17 -23.56
C ASP A 136 -1.70 7.79 -22.38
N GLY A 137 -2.09 6.99 -21.40
CA GLY A 137 -2.97 7.39 -20.30
C GLY A 137 -2.31 8.14 -19.14
N GLY A 138 -1.02 8.48 -19.22
CA GLY A 138 -0.34 9.21 -18.14
C GLY A 138 -0.31 8.49 -16.78
N ILE A 139 -0.68 7.20 -16.73
CA ILE A 139 -0.62 6.36 -15.52
C ILE A 139 0.84 6.16 -15.09
N ILE A 140 1.75 6.10 -16.07
CA ILE A 140 3.18 6.32 -15.87
C ILE A 140 3.49 7.73 -16.34
N GLN A 141 2.99 8.73 -15.61
CA GLN A 141 3.66 10.02 -15.60
C GLN A 141 5.12 9.75 -15.20
N PRO A 142 6.10 10.20 -16.00
CA PRO A 142 7.48 10.01 -15.63
C PRO A 142 7.74 10.84 -14.38
N VAL A 143 8.05 10.18 -13.26
CA VAL A 143 9.38 10.33 -12.63
C VAL A 143 9.75 11.79 -12.27
N MET A 144 8.79 12.71 -12.14
CA MET A 144 9.08 14.14 -11.92
C MET A 144 9.68 14.39 -10.52
N ASP A 145 9.50 13.42 -9.63
CA ASP A 145 10.08 13.43 -8.29
C ASP A 145 11.35 12.59 -8.16
N ILE A 146 11.68 11.64 -9.04
CA ILE A 146 12.95 10.89 -8.89
C ILE A 146 14.16 11.81 -9.09
N GLY A 147 14.05 12.80 -9.99
CA GLY A 147 15.07 13.84 -10.14
C GLY A 147 15.16 14.77 -8.92
N LYS A 148 14.04 15.07 -8.25
CA LYS A 148 14.02 15.87 -7.02
C LYS A 148 14.52 15.07 -5.82
N LEU A 149 14.02 13.86 -5.60
CA LEU A 149 14.47 12.89 -4.60
C LEU A 149 15.98 12.62 -4.70
N LYS A 150 16.53 12.54 -5.91
CA LYS A 150 17.99 12.40 -6.09
C LYS A 150 18.75 13.65 -5.65
N ARG A 151 18.25 14.85 -5.96
CA ARG A 151 18.85 16.12 -5.48
C ARG A 151 18.71 16.26 -3.98
N ASP A 152 17.57 15.92 -3.41
CA ASP A 152 17.32 16.01 -1.98
C ASP A 152 18.22 15.03 -1.21
N ASN A 153 18.38 13.80 -1.72
CA ASN A 153 19.35 12.85 -1.19
C ASN A 153 20.80 13.34 -1.31
N GLU A 154 21.16 14.03 -2.39
CA GLU A 154 22.48 14.66 -2.54
C GLU A 154 22.68 15.81 -1.54
N ILE A 155 21.65 16.64 -1.30
CA ILE A 155 21.68 17.75 -0.34
C ILE A 155 21.80 17.20 1.08
N LEU A 156 21.03 16.17 1.43
CA LEU A 156 21.10 15.50 2.74
C LEU A 156 22.49 14.90 2.97
N ALA A 157 23.07 14.24 1.96
CA ALA A 157 24.43 13.70 2.05
C ALA A 157 25.46 14.81 2.34
N LYS A 158 25.39 15.94 1.64
CA LYS A 158 26.26 17.11 1.89
C LYS A 158 26.07 17.69 3.29
N GLN A 159 24.83 17.75 3.79
CA GLN A 159 24.56 18.22 5.15
C GLN A 159 25.13 17.27 6.21
N VAL A 160 24.98 15.96 6.02
CA VAL A 160 25.55 14.94 6.89
C VAL A 160 27.07 15.03 6.90
N GLU A 161 27.71 15.18 5.74
CA GLU A 161 29.15 15.35 5.61
C GLU A 161 29.65 16.61 6.35
N LYS A 162 28.95 17.74 6.18
CA LYS A 162 29.25 18.98 6.89
C LYS A 162 29.14 18.81 8.41
N LEU A 163 28.10 18.15 8.90
CA LEU A 163 27.91 17.88 10.33
C LEU A 163 28.98 16.94 10.89
N ILE A 164 29.42 15.95 10.12
CA ILE A 164 30.53 15.06 10.51
C ILE A 164 31.83 15.88 10.64
N GLU A 165 32.10 16.78 9.70
CA GLU A 165 33.30 17.62 9.75
C GLU A 165 33.25 18.64 10.90
N GLU A 166 32.11 19.24 11.15
CA GLU A 166 31.89 20.12 12.32
C GLU A 166 32.08 19.34 13.63
N ASN A 167 31.50 18.14 13.75
CA ASN A 167 31.71 17.27 14.91
C ASN A 167 33.18 16.89 15.10
N LYS A 168 33.92 16.64 14.02
CA LYS A 168 35.36 16.37 14.08
C LYS A 168 36.15 17.58 14.59
N LYS A 169 35.79 18.79 14.15
CA LYS A 169 36.39 20.05 14.63
C LYS A 169 36.07 20.30 16.11
N ILE A 170 34.82 20.12 16.52
CA ILE A 170 34.39 20.24 17.91
C ILE A 170 35.14 19.22 18.77
N SER A 171 35.21 17.96 18.34
CA SER A 171 35.91 16.91 19.08
C SER A 171 37.41 17.20 19.21
N SER A 172 38.04 17.73 18.17
CA SER A 172 39.44 18.20 18.22
C SER A 172 39.60 19.38 19.19
N ARG A 173 38.66 20.34 19.18
CA ARG A 173 38.67 21.48 20.10
C ARG A 173 38.45 21.06 21.55
N VAL A 174 37.54 20.12 21.79
CA VAL A 174 37.29 19.52 23.11
C VAL A 174 38.54 18.81 23.61
N ASN A 175 39.19 18.01 22.77
CA ASN A 175 40.46 17.36 23.14
C ASN A 175 41.55 18.36 23.48
N LEU A 176 41.68 19.45 22.72
CA LEU A 176 42.64 20.52 23.01
C LEU A 176 42.31 21.23 24.31
N LEU A 177 41.04 21.55 24.56
CA LEU A 177 40.57 22.15 25.81
C LEU A 177 40.74 21.20 27.00
N LEU A 178 40.59 19.89 26.82
CA LEU A 178 40.87 18.89 27.85
C LEU A 178 42.37 18.82 28.15
N GLN A 179 43.22 18.85 27.13
CA GLN A 179 44.68 18.94 27.32
C GLN A 179 45.09 20.25 27.99
N GLU A 180 44.46 21.38 27.67
CA GLU A 180 44.69 22.65 28.35
C GLU A 180 44.21 22.59 29.79
N LYS A 181 42.99 22.11 30.06
CA LYS A 181 42.48 21.91 31.43
C LYS A 181 43.36 20.95 32.23
N ALA A 182 43.93 19.91 31.61
CA ALA A 182 44.87 19.02 32.28
C ALA A 182 46.15 19.74 32.74
N LYS A 183 46.50 20.88 32.12
CA LYS A 183 47.60 21.75 32.56
C LYS A 183 47.19 22.72 33.67
N PHE A 184 45.93 22.76 34.10
CA PHE A 184 45.45 23.66 35.13
C PHE A 184 44.73 22.90 36.25
N LYS A 185 45.30 22.89 37.45
CA LYS A 185 44.65 22.31 38.63
C LYS A 185 43.85 23.39 39.36
N LYS A 186 42.61 23.07 39.74
CA LYS A 186 41.78 23.95 40.56
C LYS A 186 42.41 24.11 41.94
N ALA A 187 42.69 25.34 42.34
CA ALA A 187 43.39 25.63 43.59
C ALA A 187 42.39 25.98 44.71
N PHE A 188 41.57 27.01 44.51
CA PHE A 188 40.52 27.40 45.45
C PHE A 188 39.47 28.27 44.76
N GLY A 189 38.19 28.15 45.14
CA GLY A 189 37.09 28.93 44.52
C GLY A 189 37.10 28.83 42.98
N SER A 190 37.20 29.99 42.32
CA SER A 190 37.29 30.14 40.86
C SER A 190 38.73 30.25 40.32
N PHE A 191 39.75 30.01 41.15
CA PHE A 191 41.16 30.16 40.80
C PHE A 191 41.80 28.83 40.37
N TYR A 192 42.55 28.86 39.27
CA TYR A 192 43.25 27.72 38.68
C TYR A 192 44.76 28.01 38.61
N ILE A 193 45.59 27.02 38.95
CA ILE A 193 47.06 27.11 38.89
C ILE A 193 47.56 26.21 37.77
N LYS A 194 48.48 26.73 36.95
CA LYS A 194 49.12 25.96 35.89
C LYS A 194 50.06 24.93 36.50
N GLN A 195 49.86 23.64 36.20
CA GLN A 195 50.79 22.58 36.54
C GLN A 195 51.97 22.65 35.55
N GLU A 196 53.19 22.77 36.08
CA GLU A 196 54.43 22.56 35.31
C GLU A 196 54.60 21.09 34.91
#